data_AF-A0A9P7YXB6-F1
#
_entry.id   AF-A0A9P7YXB6-F1
#
_cell.length_a   1.000
_cell.length_b   1.000
_cell.length_c   1.000
_cell.angle_alpha   90.00
_cell.angle_beta   90.00
_cell.angle_gamma   90.00
#
_symmetry.space_group_name_H-M   'P 1'
#
loop_
_entity.id
_entity.type
_entity.pdbx_description
1 polymer ?
#
loop_
_entity_poly.entity_id
_entity_poly.type
_entity_poly.pdbx_seq_one_letter_code
_entity_poly.pdbx_strand_id
1 'polypeptide(L)'
;SHTPVPYQLCACSICRKVDGYGGSVNFGNVADSLEITKGNDRIKKYTATKDRGKATAEKCTPERSFCGECSTMIWLWDKTWPELIHLFALAIDIENGRKQRIF
;
A
#
# COMPACT_ATOMS: atom_id res chain seq x y z
N SER A 1 1.78 -8.65 25.67
CA SER A 1 2.62 -8.29 24.51
C SER A 1 1.87 -8.71 23.26
N HIS A 2 1.40 -7.76 22.45
CA HIS A 2 0.72 -8.05 21.19
C HIS A 2 1.77 -8.07 20.09
N THR A 3 2.06 -9.29 19.64
CA THR A 3 3.05 -9.76 18.67
C THR A 3 3.09 -8.91 17.38
N PRO A 4 4.23 -8.80 16.68
CA PRO A 4 4.41 -7.97 15.49
C PRO A 4 3.30 -8.13 14.46
N VAL A 5 2.75 -7.00 14.01
CA VAL A 5 1.96 -6.94 12.78
C VAL A 5 2.88 -7.41 11.64
N PRO A 6 2.48 -8.40 10.82
CA PRO A 6 3.31 -8.87 9.74
C PRO A 6 3.63 -7.70 8.82
N TYR A 7 4.89 -7.27 8.83
CA TYR A 7 5.36 -6.16 8.03
C TYR A 7 6.35 -6.63 6.97
N GLN A 8 6.39 -5.89 5.87
CA GLN A 8 7.29 -6.16 4.76
C GLN A 8 7.95 -4.85 4.32
N LEU A 9 9.27 -4.77 4.51
CA LEU A 9 10.08 -3.72 3.91
C LEU A 9 10.31 -4.06 2.43
N CYS A 10 9.83 -3.22 1.52
CA CYS A 10 9.99 -3.38 0.08
C CYS A 10 10.94 -2.32 -0.46
N ALA A 11 12.18 -2.72 -0.73
CA ALA A 11 13.17 -1.85 -1.36
C ALA A 11 13.19 -1.96 -2.89
N CYS A 12 12.12 -2.42 -3.55
CA CYS A 12 12.12 -2.51 -5.02
C CYS A 12 12.15 -1.12 -5.69
N SER A 13 12.52 -1.06 -6.97
CA SER A 13 12.62 0.21 -7.71
C SER A 13 11.31 0.99 -7.78
N ILE A 14 10.16 0.33 -7.69
CA ILE A 14 8.84 0.97 -7.67
C ILE A 14 8.62 1.63 -6.32
N CYS A 15 8.76 0.87 -5.22
CA CYS A 15 8.55 1.37 -3.87
C CYS A 15 9.51 2.51 -3.52
N ARG A 16 10.78 2.44 -3.96
CA ARG A 16 11.73 3.55 -3.77
C ARG A 16 11.33 4.85 -4.48
N LYS A 17 10.53 4.78 -5.54
CA LYS A 17 10.07 5.95 -6.29
C LYS A 17 8.82 6.58 -5.70
N VAL A 18 7.93 5.77 -5.11
CA VAL A 18 6.63 6.24 -4.62
C VAL A 18 6.59 6.49 -3.13
N ASP A 19 7.51 5.90 -2.38
CA ASP A 19 7.50 5.89 -0.91
C ASP A 19 8.82 6.39 -0.28
N GLY A 20 9.72 6.92 -1.11
CA GLY A 20 11.01 7.47 -0.70
C GLY A 20 12.17 6.48 -0.79
N TYR A 21 13.39 6.99 -0.57
CA TYR A 21 14.64 6.28 -0.92
C TYR A 21 14.79 4.89 -0.24
N GLY A 22 14.25 4.73 0.97
CA GLY A 22 14.28 3.48 1.74
C GLY A 22 13.32 2.42 1.22
N GLY A 23 12.40 2.79 0.31
CA GLY A 23 11.30 1.95 -0.11
C GLY A 23 10.12 2.05 0.86
N SER A 24 9.27 1.03 0.83
CA SER A 24 8.00 1.02 1.56
C SER A 24 8.02 0.06 2.73
N VAL A 25 7.47 0.48 3.87
CA VAL A 25 7.08 -0.46 4.94
C VAL A 25 5.58 -0.73 4.79
N ASN A 26 5.24 -2.00 4.53
CA ASN A 26 3.87 -2.44 4.32
C ASN A 26 3.42 -3.27 5.51
N PHE A 27 2.20 -3.06 6.00
CA PHE A 27 1.56 -3.91 6.99
C PHE A 27 0.51 -4.80 6.32
N GLY A 28 0.70 -6.12 6.43
CA GLY A 28 -0.26 -7.10 5.94
C GLY A 28 -1.51 -7.13 6.82
N ASN A 29 -2.67 -7.01 6.19
CA ASN A 29 -3.98 -6.97 6.81
C ASN A 29 -4.99 -7.80 6.02
N VAL A 30 -6.14 -8.08 6.65
CA VAL A 30 -7.28 -8.74 5.99
C VAL A 30 -8.04 -7.70 5.18
N ALA A 31 -8.23 -7.91 3.88
CA ALA A 31 -8.86 -6.96 2.97
C ALA A 31 -10.27 -6.55 3.44
N ASP A 32 -11.09 -7.53 3.85
CA ASP A 32 -12.45 -7.32 4.32
C ASP A 32 -12.55 -6.53 5.63
N SER A 33 -11.43 -6.33 6.34
CA SER A 33 -11.39 -5.54 7.57
C SER A 33 -11.16 -4.04 7.33
N LEU A 34 -10.82 -3.64 6.10
CA LEU A 34 -10.57 -2.24 5.76
C LEU A 34 -11.88 -1.45 5.70
N GLU A 35 -11.99 -0.43 6.55
CA GLU A 35 -13.07 0.55 6.55
C GLU A 35 -12.51 1.91 6.10
N ILE A 36 -12.99 2.43 4.96
CA ILE A 36 -12.71 3.80 4.51
C ILE A 36 -13.77 4.69 5.14
N THR A 37 -13.41 5.58 6.07
CA THR A 37 -14.40 6.41 6.75
C THR A 37 -14.65 7.73 6.02
N LYS A 38 -13.68 8.24 5.24
CA LYS A 38 -13.76 9.47 4.44
C LYS A 38 -12.90 9.42 3.17
N GLY A 39 -13.22 10.27 2.20
CA GLY A 39 -12.36 10.55 1.04
C GLY A 39 -12.26 9.45 0.00
N ASN A 40 -13.20 8.49 -0.02
CA ASN A 40 -13.22 7.39 -0.99
C ASN A 40 -13.21 7.87 -2.46
N ASP A 41 -13.85 8.99 -2.74
CA ASP A 41 -13.91 9.66 -4.05
C ASP A 41 -12.55 10.24 -4.52
N ARG A 42 -11.66 10.51 -3.57
CA ARG A 42 -10.31 11.02 -3.83
C ARG A 42 -9.29 9.92 -4.10
N ILE A 43 -9.64 8.66 -3.84
CA ILE A 43 -8.72 7.54 -4.00
C ILE A 43 -8.53 7.25 -5.48
N LYS A 44 -7.27 7.27 -5.92
CA LYS A 44 -6.86 6.87 -7.26
C LYS A 44 -6.07 5.58 -7.17
N LYS A 45 -6.14 4.78 -8.23
CA LYS A 45 -5.43 3.51 -8.35
C LYS A 45 -4.43 3.59 -9.49
N TYR A 46 -3.25 3.01 -9.28
CA TYR A 46 -2.30 2.79 -10.37
C TYR A 46 -1.66 1.42 -10.30
N THR A 47 -1.35 0.87 -11.47
CA THR A 47 -0.59 -0.37 -11.62
C THR A 47 0.78 -0.05 -12.20
N ALA A 48 1.83 -0.45 -11.48
CA ALA A 48 3.20 -0.15 -11.87
C ALA A 48 3.68 -1.02 -13.05
N THR A 49 4.79 -0.60 -13.67
CA THR A 49 5.56 -1.42 -14.62
C THR A 49 6.92 -1.70 -14.00
N LYS A 50 7.25 -2.97 -13.75
CA LYS A 50 8.59 -3.37 -13.31
C LYS A 50 9.57 -3.23 -14.49
N ASP A 51 10.83 -2.93 -14.18
CA ASP A 51 11.89 -2.73 -15.18
C ASP A 51 11.55 -1.74 -16.31
N ARG A 52 10.72 -0.72 -16.00
CA ARG A 52 10.35 0.33 -16.95
C ARG A 52 11.58 0.91 -17.66
N GLY A 53 11.55 0.92 -18.98
CA GLY A 53 12.63 1.41 -19.84
C GLY A 53 13.65 0.33 -20.25
N LYS A 54 13.49 -0.92 -19.82
CA LYS A 54 14.29 -2.07 -20.27
C LYS A 54 13.48 -2.99 -21.17
N ALA A 55 14.17 -3.88 -21.90
CA ALA A 55 13.54 -4.94 -22.68
C ALA A 55 12.70 -5.91 -21.83
N THR A 56 13.00 -6.03 -20.53
CA THR A 56 12.27 -6.87 -19.56
C THR A 56 11.09 -6.16 -18.89
N ALA A 57 10.66 -5.00 -19.41
CA ALA A 57 9.57 -4.23 -18.82
C ALA A 57 8.25 -5.02 -18.85
N GLU A 58 7.59 -5.11 -17.70
CA GLU A 58 6.34 -5.87 -17.55
C GLU A 58 5.39 -5.16 -16.61
N LYS A 59 4.10 -5.16 -16.93
CA LYS A 59 3.06 -4.58 -16.07
C LYS A 59 2.86 -5.48 -14.86
N CYS A 60 2.96 -4.91 -13.67
CA CYS A 60 2.72 -5.66 -12.45
C CYS A 60 1.22 -6.00 -12.29
N THR A 61 0.91 -6.93 -11.41
CA THR A 61 -0.47 -7.24 -11.00
C THR A 61 -0.98 -6.39 -9.83
N PRO A 62 -0.18 -5.97 -8.83
CA PRO A 62 -0.71 -5.23 -7.70
C PRO A 62 -1.14 -3.81 -8.08
N GLU A 63 -2.32 -3.44 -7.63
CA GLU A 63 -2.85 -2.08 -7.63
C GLU A 63 -2.34 -1.32 -6.39
N ARG A 64 -1.95 -0.07 -6.59
CA ARG A 64 -1.59 0.85 -5.50
C ARG A 64 -2.63 1.94 -5.43
N SER A 65 -3.23 2.08 -4.27
CA SER A 65 -4.21 3.12 -3.96
C SER A 65 -3.51 4.29 -3.28
N PHE A 66 -3.78 5.48 -3.77
CA PHE A 66 -3.20 6.72 -3.27
C PHE A 66 -4.23 7.85 -3.29
N CYS A 67 -4.00 8.89 -2.48
CA CYS A 67 -4.83 10.09 -2.51
C CYS A 67 -4.53 10.91 -3.77
N GLY A 68 -5.54 11.19 -4.59
CA GLY A 68 -5.38 11.97 -5.82
C GLY A 68 -5.05 13.45 -5.60
N GLU A 69 -5.24 13.99 -4.39
CA GLU A 69 -4.98 15.40 -4.07
C GLU A 69 -3.56 15.60 -3.51
N CYS A 70 -3.16 14.79 -2.52
CA CYS A 70 -1.87 14.93 -1.85
C CYS A 70 -0.84 13.86 -2.22
N SER A 71 -1.19 12.90 -3.08
CA SER A 71 -0.31 11.80 -3.52
C SER A 71 0.17 10.83 -2.42
N THR A 72 -0.43 10.87 -1.23
CA THR A 72 -0.12 9.93 -0.15
C THR A 72 -0.49 8.51 -0.58
N MET A 73 0.48 7.59 -0.50
CA MET A 73 0.29 6.17 -0.76
C MET A 73 -0.45 5.54 0.43
N ILE A 74 -1.56 4.83 0.18
CA ILE A 74 -2.46 4.36 1.25
C ILE A 74 -2.39 2.84 1.42
N TRP A 75 -2.60 2.08 0.33
CA TRP A 75 -2.43 0.63 0.35
C TRP A 75 -2.06 0.03 -1.01
N LEU A 76 -1.63 -1.22 -0.98
CA LEU A 76 -1.39 -2.09 -2.11
C LEU A 76 -2.30 -3.32 -1.99
N TRP A 77 -2.97 -3.68 -3.08
CA TRP A 77 -3.84 -4.85 -3.18
C TRP A 77 -3.53 -5.60 -4.48
N ASP A 78 -3.57 -6.93 -4.47
CA ASP A 78 -3.37 -7.75 -5.65
C ASP A 78 -4.49 -8.79 -5.76
N LYS A 79 -5.08 -8.91 -6.95
CA LYS A 79 -6.10 -9.90 -7.27
C LYS A 79 -5.66 -11.36 -7.06
N THR A 80 -4.35 -11.62 -7.00
CA THR A 80 -3.74 -12.93 -6.77
C THR A 80 -3.96 -13.40 -5.33
N TRP A 81 -4.06 -12.44 -4.38
CA TRP A 81 -4.33 -12.67 -2.96
C TRP A 81 -5.44 -11.72 -2.51
N PRO A 82 -6.69 -11.93 -2.99
CA PRO A 82 -7.78 -10.96 -2.80
C PRO A 82 -8.13 -10.72 -1.33
N GLU A 83 -7.84 -11.68 -0.46
CA GLU A 83 -8.06 -11.64 0.99
C GLU A 83 -7.06 -10.76 1.75
N LEU A 84 -5.94 -10.39 1.11
CA LEU A 84 -4.88 -9.59 1.73
C LEU A 84 -4.89 -8.16 1.22
N ILE A 85 -4.63 -7.23 2.13
CA ILE A 85 -4.37 -5.83 1.80
C ILE A 85 -3.12 -5.35 2.55
N HIS A 86 -2.26 -4.63 1.85
CA HIS A 86 -0.99 -4.17 2.38
C HIS A 86 -1.04 -2.66 2.58
N LEU A 87 -1.19 -2.21 3.82
CA LEU A 87 -1.26 -0.78 4.13
C LEU A 87 0.14 -0.18 4.19
N PHE A 88 0.34 1.02 3.67
CA PHE A 88 1.61 1.73 3.82
C PHE A 88 1.70 2.32 5.23
N ALA A 89 2.79 2.04 5.94
CA ALA A 89 2.99 2.47 7.32
C ALA A 89 2.90 4.00 7.49
N LEU A 90 3.33 4.76 6.48
CA LEU A 90 3.29 6.23 6.47
C LEU A 90 1.87 6.82 6.48
N ALA A 91 0.86 6.03 6.10
CA ALA A 91 -0.54 6.48 6.02
C ALA A 91 -1.34 6.13 7.27
N ILE A 92 -0.69 5.56 8.29
CA ILE A 92 -1.34 5.11 9.52
C ILE A 92 -0.75 5.88 10.70
N ASP A 93 -1.60 6.66 11.37
CA ASP A 93 -1.32 7.17 12.70
C ASP A 93 -1.66 6.06 13.71
N ILE A 94 -0.66 5.53 14.41
CA ILE A 94 -0.86 4.45 15.37
C ILE A 94 -1.15 5.06 16.75
N GLU A 95 -2.41 5.06 17.18
CA GLU A 95 -2.75 4.97 18.60
C GLU A 95 -3.07 3.50 18.91
N ASN A 96 -2.37 2.95 19.91
CA ASN A 96 -2.46 1.55 20.30
C ASN A 96 -3.93 1.04 20.39
N GLY A 97 -4.26 0.00 19.61
CA GLY A 97 -5.30 -0.97 19.98
C GLY A 97 -6.71 -0.77 19.42
N ARG A 98 -6.94 -0.03 18.34
CA ARG A 98 -8.26 -0.02 17.66
C ARG A 98 -8.17 -0.31 16.17
N LYS A 99 -9.26 -0.89 15.63
CA LYS A 99 -9.46 -1.31 14.23
C LYS A 99 -8.77 -0.35 13.26
N GLN A 100 -7.96 -0.89 12.35
CA GLN A 100 -7.22 -0.10 11.36
C GLN A 100 -8.20 0.59 10.42
N ARG A 101 -8.43 1.87 10.69
CA ARG A 101 -9.29 2.76 9.91
C ARG A 101 -8.39 3.69 9.14
N ILE A 102 -8.69 3.87 7.85
CA ILE A 102 -7.92 4.79 7.01
C ILE A 102 -8.86 5.88 6.53
N PHE A 103 -8.58 7.10 7.02
CA PHE A 103 -9.29 8.37 6.80
C PHE A 103 -10.75 8.41 7.19
#